data_AF-A0A1G9UAQ5-F1
#
_entry.id   AF-A0A1G9UAQ5-F1
#
_cell.length_a   1.000
_cell.length_b   1.000
_cell.length_c   1.000
_cell.angle_alpha   90.00
_cell.angle_beta   90.00
_cell.angle_gamma   90.00
#
_symmetry.space_group_name_H-M   'P 1'
#
loop_
_entity.id
_entity.type
_entity.pdbx_description
1 polymer ?
#
loop_
_entity_poly.entity_id
_entity_poly.type
_entity_poly.pdbx_seq_one_letter_code
_entity_poly.pdbx_strand_id
1 'polypeptide(L)'
;MLRRPRRLRANKAIRNLVRETKLNVEDFIYPLFIVEGENIKREISSLPDVYHFSIDMLEDEIKEIKELGIEHVILFGIPHDHEKDACGSEGYNDNGIVQRAIRKIKEIDADMNVITDVCMCEYTSHGHCGILTDGGYVDNDKTLEYLAKIAVSHAKAGADMVAPSDMMDGRIKALREGLDKEGYEHIGIMSYSVKYASTFYGPFREAANSAPSFGDRKTYQMDPANSDEALIESELDVLEGADILMVKPALSYLDVIRRVKDNYDLPLAAYNVSGEYAMLKSAVKNGILSEGAIYESVMSIKRAGADIIITYFAKDLAKMIKDM
;
A
#
# COMPACT_ATOMS: atom_id res chain seq x y z
N MET A 1 48.75 5.11 -3.91
CA MET A 1 47.36 4.74 -4.28
C MET A 1 46.72 5.81 -5.15
N LEU A 2 46.33 5.48 -6.39
CA LEU A 2 45.78 6.44 -7.37
C LEU A 2 44.28 6.74 -7.16
N ARG A 3 43.45 5.72 -6.92
CA ARG A 3 42.02 5.86 -6.62
C ARG A 3 41.80 6.11 -5.13
N ARG A 4 41.10 7.21 -4.78
CA ARG A 4 40.75 7.55 -3.39
C ARG A 4 39.26 7.94 -3.31
N PRO A 5 38.35 7.01 -3.01
CA PRO A 5 36.90 7.27 -2.98
C PRO A 5 36.48 8.40 -2.02
N ARG A 6 37.25 8.62 -0.93
CA ARG A 6 37.04 9.74 0.00
C ARG A 6 37.09 11.13 -0.65
N ARG A 7 37.71 11.28 -1.85
CA ARG A 7 37.70 12.54 -2.60
C ARG A 7 36.27 13.00 -2.91
N LEU A 8 35.38 12.06 -3.23
CA LEU A 8 33.96 12.33 -3.47
C LEU A 8 33.14 12.54 -2.18
N ARG A 9 33.77 12.38 -1.00
CA ARG A 9 33.15 12.55 0.32
C ARG A 9 33.74 13.72 1.11
N ALA A 10 34.59 14.54 0.48
CA ALA A 10 35.42 15.51 1.17
C ALA A 10 34.64 16.67 1.80
N ASN A 11 33.50 17.06 1.22
CA ASN A 11 32.61 18.09 1.77
C ASN A 11 31.16 17.92 1.29
N LYS A 12 30.24 18.71 1.85
CA LYS A 12 28.80 18.70 1.52
C LYS A 12 28.54 18.95 0.04
N ALA A 13 29.22 19.93 -0.57
CA ALA A 13 29.01 20.29 -1.97
C ALA A 13 29.34 19.13 -2.93
N ILE A 14 30.49 18.47 -2.74
CA ILE A 14 30.88 17.32 -3.56
C ILE A 14 29.93 16.14 -3.33
N ARG A 15 29.57 15.85 -2.08
CA ARG A 15 28.60 14.79 -1.76
C ARG A 15 27.24 15.03 -2.40
N ASN A 16 26.79 16.29 -2.48
CA ASN A 16 25.53 16.64 -3.12
C ASN A 16 25.61 16.46 -4.64
N LEU A 17 26.74 16.82 -5.26
CA LEU A 17 26.95 16.73 -6.71
C LEU A 17 26.90 15.27 -7.21
N VAL A 18 27.45 14.32 -6.45
CA VAL A 18 27.59 12.91 -6.88
C VAL A 18 26.56 11.98 -6.26
N ARG A 19 25.55 12.52 -5.56
CA ARG A 19 24.50 11.71 -4.93
C ARG A 19 23.65 11.03 -5.99
N GLU A 20 23.54 9.71 -5.91
CA GLU A 20 22.78 8.89 -6.86
C GLU A 20 21.27 8.89 -6.57
N THR A 21 20.87 8.97 -5.29
CA THR A 21 19.47 8.84 -4.86
C THR A 21 19.04 10.04 -4.03
N LYS A 22 17.86 10.57 -4.33
CA LYS A 22 17.15 11.57 -3.51
C LYS A 22 15.70 11.11 -3.37
N LEU A 23 15.11 11.45 -2.23
CA LEU A 23 13.67 11.34 -2.03
C LEU A 23 13.04 12.68 -2.43
N ASN A 24 11.93 12.62 -3.16
CA ASN A 24 11.05 13.75 -3.41
C ASN A 24 9.66 13.43 -2.84
N VAL A 25 8.82 14.45 -2.63
CA VAL A 25 7.50 14.24 -2.02
C VAL A 25 6.58 13.44 -2.94
N GLU A 26 6.77 13.59 -4.25
CA GLU A 26 6.09 12.89 -5.34
C GLU A 26 6.37 11.38 -5.35
N ASP A 27 7.39 10.93 -4.62
CA ASP A 27 7.67 9.50 -4.47
C ASP A 27 6.66 8.81 -3.53
N PHE A 28 5.86 9.56 -2.76
CA PHE A 28 5.09 9.01 -1.63
C PHE A 28 3.60 8.84 -1.90
N ILE A 29 3.08 7.71 -1.44
CA ILE A 29 1.65 7.46 -1.26
C ILE A 29 1.37 7.35 0.23
N TYR A 30 0.40 8.12 0.73
CA TYR A 30 0.01 8.09 2.14
C TYR A 30 -1.18 7.15 2.42
N PRO A 31 -1.05 6.16 3.32
CA PRO A 31 -2.16 5.31 3.76
C PRO A 31 -3.19 6.06 4.62
N LEU A 32 -4.48 5.91 4.30
CA LEU A 32 -5.60 6.43 5.08
C LEU A 32 -6.52 5.30 5.55
N PHE A 33 -6.84 5.28 6.85
CA PHE A 33 -7.78 4.32 7.42
C PHE A 33 -9.14 4.99 7.67
N ILE A 34 -10.16 4.51 6.96
CA ILE A 34 -11.49 5.08 6.99
C ILE A 34 -12.44 4.14 7.75
N VAL A 35 -13.15 4.67 8.73
CA VAL A 35 -14.09 3.92 9.57
C VAL A 35 -15.51 4.47 9.44
N GLU A 36 -16.48 3.61 9.69
CA GLU A 36 -17.88 4.03 9.84
C GLU A 36 -18.12 4.90 11.09
N GLY A 37 -19.13 5.78 11.01
CA GLY A 37 -19.53 6.69 12.08
C GLY A 37 -19.38 8.17 11.72
N GLU A 38 -19.44 9.04 12.73
CA GLU A 38 -19.35 10.50 12.61
C GLU A 38 -18.41 11.07 13.67
N ASN A 39 -17.69 12.14 13.34
CA ASN A 39 -16.76 12.86 14.23
C ASN A 39 -15.69 11.96 14.88
N ILE A 40 -15.14 11.02 14.10
CA ILE A 40 -14.10 10.09 14.54
C ILE A 40 -12.75 10.54 13.96
N LYS A 41 -11.85 10.96 14.83
CA LYS A 41 -10.40 10.99 14.60
C LYS A 41 -9.74 10.29 15.78
N ARG A 42 -9.41 9.01 15.63
CA ARG A 42 -8.91 8.16 16.72
C ARG A 42 -7.54 7.60 16.39
N GLU A 43 -6.56 7.83 17.26
CA GLU A 43 -5.21 7.29 17.07
C GLU A 43 -5.23 5.77 17.11
N ILE A 44 -4.45 5.15 16.23
CA ILE A 44 -4.25 3.71 16.16
C ILE A 44 -3.09 3.38 17.11
N SER A 45 -3.38 2.62 18.18
CA SER A 45 -2.40 2.28 19.24
C SER A 45 -1.11 1.66 18.72
N SER A 46 -1.22 0.80 17.70
CA SER A 46 -0.08 0.11 17.09
C SER A 46 0.70 0.96 16.08
N LEU A 47 0.14 2.11 15.68
CA LEU A 47 0.70 3.04 14.70
C LEU A 47 0.60 4.49 15.25
N PRO A 48 1.50 4.89 16.16
CA PRO A 48 1.48 6.23 16.73
C PRO A 48 1.46 7.31 15.66
N ASP A 49 0.71 8.39 15.87
CA ASP A 49 0.46 9.48 14.91
C ASP A 49 -0.27 9.08 13.62
N VAL A 50 -0.82 7.86 13.55
CA VAL A 50 -1.72 7.41 12.48
C VAL A 50 -3.11 7.21 13.07
N TYR A 51 -4.16 7.58 12.32
CA TYR A 51 -5.52 7.68 12.86
C TYR A 51 -6.54 6.95 11.99
N HIS A 52 -7.60 6.47 12.64
CA HIS A 52 -8.90 6.19 12.02
C HIS A 52 -9.66 7.50 11.81
N PHE A 53 -10.24 7.66 10.63
CA PHE A 53 -11.07 8.80 10.28
C PHE A 53 -12.47 8.36 9.87
N SER A 54 -13.51 8.97 10.43
CA SER A 54 -14.82 8.97 9.77
C SER A 54 -14.80 9.90 8.56
N ILE A 55 -15.73 9.68 7.62
CA ILE A 55 -15.74 10.42 6.34
C ILE A 55 -15.84 11.93 6.53
N ASP A 56 -16.61 12.40 7.51
CA ASP A 56 -16.77 13.81 7.84
C ASP A 56 -15.48 14.47 8.37
N MET A 57 -14.53 13.69 8.88
CA MET A 57 -13.23 14.16 9.36
C MET A 57 -12.13 14.19 8.28
N LEU A 58 -12.45 13.78 7.04
CA LEU A 58 -11.45 13.72 5.96
C LEU A 58 -11.05 15.10 5.42
N GLU A 59 -11.91 16.12 5.55
CA GLU A 59 -11.63 17.43 4.96
C GLU A 59 -10.33 18.04 5.49
N ASP A 60 -10.13 18.03 6.81
CA ASP A 60 -8.92 18.59 7.42
C ASP A 60 -7.67 17.74 7.11
N GLU A 61 -7.81 16.41 7.07
CA GLU A 61 -6.69 15.52 6.80
C GLU A 61 -6.21 15.63 5.35
N ILE A 62 -7.13 15.68 4.38
CA ILE A 62 -6.80 15.85 2.96
C ILE A 62 -6.16 17.21 2.69
N LYS A 63 -6.63 18.27 3.36
CA LYS A 63 -5.99 19.60 3.28
C LYS A 63 -4.56 19.57 3.82
N GLU A 64 -4.30 18.95 4.97
CA GLU A 64 -2.94 18.84 5.50
C GLU A 64 -2.02 18.05 4.56
N ILE A 65 -2.50 16.94 3.99
CA ILE A 65 -1.76 16.11 3.03
C ILE A 65 -1.37 16.95 1.81
N LYS A 66 -2.32 17.71 1.25
CA LYS A 66 -2.09 18.61 0.11
C LYS A 66 -1.10 19.74 0.44
N GLU A 67 -1.22 20.37 1.60
CA GLU A 67 -0.30 21.43 2.05
C GLU A 67 1.16 20.95 2.16
N LEU A 68 1.35 19.65 2.43
CA LEU A 68 2.65 19.00 2.46
C LEU A 68 3.17 18.61 1.05
N GLY A 69 2.36 18.82 0.01
CA GLY A 69 2.69 18.49 -1.39
C GLY A 69 2.51 17.02 -1.74
N ILE A 70 1.87 16.22 -0.88
CA ILE A 70 1.58 14.82 -1.16
C ILE A 70 0.32 14.78 -2.02
N GLU A 71 0.42 14.16 -3.19
CA GLU A 71 -0.66 14.13 -4.19
C GLU A 71 -1.38 12.78 -4.28
N HIS A 72 -0.94 11.79 -3.47
CA HIS A 72 -1.39 10.40 -3.61
C HIS A 72 -1.75 9.79 -2.26
N VAL A 73 -2.95 9.22 -2.17
CA VAL A 73 -3.44 8.50 -1.00
C VAL A 73 -3.89 7.09 -1.37
N ILE A 74 -3.70 6.14 -0.47
CA ILE A 74 -4.28 4.80 -0.58
C ILE A 74 -5.26 4.54 0.55
N LEU A 75 -6.48 4.13 0.20
CA LEU A 75 -7.57 3.97 1.16
C LEU A 75 -7.68 2.53 1.68
N PHE A 76 -7.85 2.41 2.99
CA PHE A 76 -8.21 1.19 3.70
C PHE A 76 -9.53 1.41 4.45
N GLY A 77 -10.61 0.82 3.93
CA GLY A 77 -11.94 0.92 4.52
C GLY A 77 -12.18 -0.13 5.60
N ILE A 78 -12.82 0.27 6.69
CA ILE A 78 -13.12 -0.59 7.82
C ILE A 78 -14.63 -0.45 8.12
N PRO A 79 -15.48 -1.35 7.57
CA PRO A 79 -16.92 -1.33 7.81
C PRO A 79 -17.22 -1.72 9.26
N HIS A 80 -18.48 -1.57 9.69
CA HIS A 80 -18.91 -2.12 10.96
C HIS A 80 -18.86 -3.66 10.93
N ASP A 81 -18.57 -4.29 12.08
CA ASP A 81 -18.44 -5.75 12.15
C ASP A 81 -19.72 -6.50 11.76
N HIS A 82 -20.90 -5.90 11.93
CA HIS A 82 -22.19 -6.50 11.54
C HIS A 82 -22.47 -6.44 10.03
N GLU A 83 -21.68 -5.66 9.29
CA GLU A 83 -21.76 -5.55 7.82
C GLU A 83 -20.78 -6.53 7.14
N LYS A 84 -19.87 -7.15 7.92
CA LYS A 84 -18.96 -8.18 7.41
C LYS A 84 -19.70 -9.50 7.22
N ASP A 85 -19.53 -10.12 6.05
CA ASP A 85 -20.16 -11.40 5.72
C ASP A 85 -19.15 -12.38 5.10
N ALA A 86 -19.59 -13.59 4.72
CA ALA A 86 -18.68 -14.60 4.18
C ALA A 86 -18.16 -14.29 2.76
N CYS A 87 -18.76 -13.32 2.07
CA CYS A 87 -18.41 -12.97 0.69
C CYS A 87 -17.89 -11.53 0.54
N GLY A 88 -17.65 -10.84 1.65
CA GLY A 88 -17.15 -9.47 1.67
C GLY A 88 -18.06 -8.48 0.93
N SER A 89 -19.39 -8.58 1.09
CA SER A 89 -20.35 -7.83 0.26
C SER A 89 -20.16 -6.31 0.30
N GLU A 90 -19.71 -5.77 1.43
CA GLU A 90 -19.43 -4.34 1.57
C GLU A 90 -18.27 -3.85 0.72
N GLY A 91 -17.34 -4.72 0.32
CA GLY A 91 -16.23 -4.35 -0.54
C GLY A 91 -16.67 -3.84 -1.92
N TYR A 92 -17.83 -4.28 -2.41
CA TYR A 92 -18.39 -3.87 -3.71
C TYR A 92 -19.77 -3.19 -3.59
N ASN A 93 -20.14 -2.74 -2.39
CA ASN A 93 -21.35 -1.95 -2.18
C ASN A 93 -21.12 -0.52 -2.72
N ASP A 94 -21.99 -0.03 -3.61
CA ASP A 94 -21.90 1.35 -4.16
C ASP A 94 -21.88 2.43 -3.04
N ASN A 95 -22.43 2.10 -1.86
CA ASN A 95 -22.46 2.94 -0.67
C ASN A 95 -21.54 2.45 0.47
N GLY A 96 -20.66 1.50 0.19
CA GLY A 96 -19.64 1.03 1.14
C GLY A 96 -18.70 2.16 1.56
N ILE A 97 -17.96 1.92 2.66
CA ILE A 97 -17.12 2.95 3.30
C ILE A 97 -16.07 3.52 2.33
N VAL A 98 -15.44 2.68 1.50
CA VAL A 98 -14.42 3.11 0.53
C VAL A 98 -15.04 3.94 -0.57
N GLN A 99 -16.16 3.50 -1.14
CA GLN A 99 -16.87 4.18 -2.23
C GLN A 99 -17.34 5.58 -1.79
N ARG A 100 -17.86 5.70 -0.57
CA ARG A 100 -18.22 7.01 0.00
C ARG A 100 -16.98 7.87 0.28
N ALA A 101 -15.90 7.30 0.77
CA ALA A 101 -14.65 8.02 1.03
C ALA A 101 -14.01 8.56 -0.26
N ILE A 102 -13.95 7.77 -1.33
CA ILE A 102 -13.47 8.20 -2.66
C ILE A 102 -14.24 9.45 -3.10
N ARG A 103 -15.58 9.36 -3.13
CA ARG A 103 -16.43 10.50 -3.53
C ARG A 103 -16.19 11.72 -2.66
N LYS A 104 -16.02 11.55 -1.35
CA LYS A 104 -15.75 12.67 -0.44
C LYS A 104 -14.39 13.30 -0.70
N ILE A 105 -13.35 12.50 -0.92
CA ILE A 105 -12.00 13.01 -1.22
C ILE A 105 -12.02 13.77 -2.55
N LYS A 106 -12.67 13.22 -3.58
CA LYS A 106 -12.82 13.90 -4.88
C LYS A 106 -13.65 15.19 -4.81
N GLU A 107 -14.60 15.29 -3.86
CA GLU A 107 -15.32 16.54 -3.56
C GLU A 107 -14.38 17.59 -2.92
N ILE A 108 -13.53 17.17 -1.99
CA ILE A 108 -12.58 18.04 -1.27
C ILE A 108 -11.46 18.50 -2.21
N ASP A 109 -10.90 17.57 -2.98
CA ASP A 109 -9.78 17.78 -3.89
C ASP A 109 -9.89 16.83 -5.09
N ALA A 110 -10.39 17.35 -6.22
CA ALA A 110 -10.56 16.58 -7.45
C ALA A 110 -9.23 16.07 -8.04
N ASP A 111 -8.13 16.79 -7.77
CA ASP A 111 -6.79 16.49 -8.31
C ASP A 111 -6.03 15.46 -7.44
N MET A 112 -6.50 15.17 -6.23
CA MET A 112 -5.90 14.15 -5.37
C MET A 112 -6.01 12.78 -6.04
N ASN A 113 -4.89 12.10 -6.22
CA ASN A 113 -4.86 10.74 -6.76
C ASN A 113 -5.32 9.76 -5.67
N VAL A 114 -6.50 9.17 -5.85
CA VAL A 114 -7.13 8.24 -4.92
C VAL A 114 -6.91 6.82 -5.41
N ILE A 115 -6.04 6.12 -4.70
CA ILE A 115 -5.71 4.72 -4.90
C ILE A 115 -6.51 3.90 -3.89
N THR A 116 -7.03 2.75 -4.32
CA THR A 116 -7.84 1.89 -3.44
C THR A 116 -7.23 0.51 -3.30
N ASP A 117 -7.20 -0.03 -2.08
CA ASP A 117 -6.89 -1.44 -1.86
C ASP A 117 -8.03 -2.31 -2.39
N VAL A 118 -7.72 -3.33 -3.20
CA VAL A 118 -8.68 -4.34 -3.64
C VAL A 118 -8.33 -5.66 -2.96
N CYS A 119 -9.11 -5.99 -1.95
CA CYS A 119 -8.96 -7.19 -1.13
C CYS A 119 -10.28 -7.46 -0.41
N MET A 120 -10.47 -8.66 0.13
CA MET A 120 -11.68 -9.03 0.87
C MET A 120 -11.47 -9.12 2.39
N CYS A 121 -10.24 -8.96 2.91
CA CYS A 121 -9.97 -9.28 4.31
C CYS A 121 -10.55 -8.29 5.32
N GLU A 122 -10.82 -7.06 4.91
CA GLU A 122 -11.49 -6.02 5.68
C GLU A 122 -13.00 -6.25 5.76
N TYR A 123 -13.57 -6.94 4.77
CA TYR A 123 -15.02 -7.07 4.55
C TYR A 123 -15.53 -8.47 4.90
N THR A 124 -14.66 -9.47 4.97
CA THR A 124 -15.07 -10.84 5.30
C THR A 124 -15.20 -11.05 6.80
N SER A 125 -16.22 -11.80 7.22
CA SER A 125 -16.44 -12.17 8.62
C SER A 125 -15.35 -13.07 9.20
N HIS A 126 -14.53 -13.69 8.34
CA HIS A 126 -13.41 -14.56 8.71
C HIS A 126 -12.03 -13.92 8.51
N GLY A 127 -11.94 -12.72 7.92
CA GLY A 127 -10.67 -11.98 7.77
C GLY A 127 -9.67 -12.56 6.75
N HIS A 128 -10.10 -13.47 5.88
CA HIS A 128 -9.27 -13.98 4.77
C HIS A 128 -9.44 -13.12 3.53
N CYS A 129 -8.48 -13.19 2.61
CA CYS A 129 -8.44 -12.35 1.42
C CYS A 129 -9.39 -12.81 0.29
N GLY A 130 -10.13 -13.90 0.49
CA GLY A 130 -11.00 -14.48 -0.52
C GLY A 130 -12.08 -15.40 0.04
N ILE A 131 -12.85 -15.99 -0.86
CA ILE A 131 -13.97 -16.89 -0.57
C ILE A 131 -13.45 -18.21 -0.01
N LEU A 132 -14.06 -18.70 1.07
CA LEU A 132 -13.71 -19.99 1.66
C LEU A 132 -14.52 -21.14 1.04
N THR A 133 -13.85 -22.24 0.77
CA THR A 133 -14.47 -23.55 0.55
C THR A 133 -15.04 -24.13 1.86
N ASP A 134 -15.88 -25.15 1.77
CA ASP A 134 -16.39 -25.89 2.94
C ASP A 134 -15.27 -26.45 3.83
N GLY A 135 -14.08 -26.70 3.26
CA GLY A 135 -12.89 -27.17 3.97
C GLY A 135 -12.02 -26.08 4.59
N GLY A 136 -12.39 -24.80 4.46
CA GLY A 136 -11.63 -23.65 4.98
C GLY A 136 -10.44 -23.22 4.12
N TYR A 137 -10.28 -23.78 2.91
CA TYR A 137 -9.31 -23.31 1.92
C TYR A 137 -9.85 -22.08 1.18
N VAL A 138 -8.99 -21.10 0.85
CA VAL A 138 -9.37 -19.92 0.05
C VAL A 138 -9.47 -20.31 -1.42
N ASP A 139 -10.68 -20.31 -1.96
CA ASP A 139 -10.98 -20.65 -3.35
C ASP A 139 -10.54 -19.53 -4.29
N ASN A 140 -9.46 -19.77 -5.05
CA ASN A 140 -8.85 -18.79 -5.93
C ASN A 140 -9.84 -18.22 -6.95
N ASP A 141 -10.38 -19.07 -7.82
CA ASP A 141 -11.14 -18.64 -8.99
C ASP A 141 -12.48 -17.99 -8.59
N LYS A 142 -13.14 -18.54 -7.56
CA LYS A 142 -14.35 -17.90 -7.02
C LYS A 142 -14.05 -16.52 -6.46
N THR A 143 -12.88 -16.31 -5.87
CA THR A 143 -12.49 -15.01 -5.31
C THR A 143 -12.31 -13.96 -6.41
N LEU A 144 -11.77 -14.33 -7.57
CA LEU A 144 -11.54 -13.40 -8.69
C LEU A 144 -12.80 -12.66 -9.12
N GLU A 145 -13.96 -13.34 -9.13
CA GLU A 145 -15.24 -12.73 -9.48
C GLU A 145 -15.64 -11.58 -8.55
N TYR A 146 -15.30 -11.68 -7.27
CA TYR A 146 -15.60 -10.65 -6.27
C TYR A 146 -14.58 -9.52 -6.30
N LEU A 147 -13.29 -9.84 -6.47
CA LEU A 147 -12.24 -8.82 -6.60
C LEU A 147 -12.49 -7.90 -7.81
N ALA A 148 -12.92 -8.47 -8.95
CA ALA A 148 -13.30 -7.67 -10.12
C ALA A 148 -14.48 -6.73 -9.82
N LYS A 149 -15.52 -7.20 -9.10
CA LYS A 149 -16.65 -6.34 -8.67
C LYS A 149 -16.19 -5.21 -7.75
N ILE A 150 -15.29 -5.50 -6.81
CA ILE A 150 -14.70 -4.49 -5.90
C ILE A 150 -13.98 -3.42 -6.72
N ALA A 151 -13.07 -3.81 -7.61
CA ALA A 151 -12.32 -2.88 -8.44
C ALA A 151 -13.23 -1.98 -9.30
N VAL A 152 -14.22 -2.56 -9.97
CA VAL A 152 -15.22 -1.81 -10.76
C VAL A 152 -16.00 -0.84 -9.88
N SER A 153 -16.42 -1.25 -8.67
CA SER A 153 -17.15 -0.38 -7.74
C SER A 153 -16.32 0.82 -7.29
N HIS A 154 -15.01 0.63 -7.10
CA HIS A 154 -14.08 1.69 -6.73
C HIS A 154 -13.87 2.67 -7.90
N ALA A 155 -13.66 2.16 -9.12
CA ALA A 155 -13.55 2.97 -10.32
C ALA A 155 -14.81 3.81 -10.56
N LYS A 156 -15.99 3.19 -10.43
CA LYS A 156 -17.30 3.88 -10.51
C LYS A 156 -17.47 4.97 -9.47
N ALA A 157 -16.89 4.82 -8.29
CA ALA A 157 -16.90 5.85 -7.25
C ALA A 157 -15.93 7.01 -7.51
N GLY A 158 -14.99 6.86 -8.46
CA GLY A 158 -14.02 7.88 -8.87
C GLY A 158 -12.59 7.62 -8.40
N ALA A 159 -12.21 6.37 -8.09
CA ALA A 159 -10.81 6.03 -7.85
C ALA A 159 -10.01 6.19 -9.15
N ASP A 160 -8.77 6.67 -9.07
CA ASP A 160 -7.89 6.85 -10.23
C ASP A 160 -7.05 5.59 -10.50
N MET A 161 -6.91 4.74 -9.48
CA MET A 161 -6.13 3.51 -9.54
C MET A 161 -6.64 2.49 -8.52
N VAL A 162 -6.53 1.21 -8.87
CA VAL A 162 -6.82 0.09 -7.97
C VAL A 162 -5.55 -0.69 -7.67
N ALA A 163 -5.43 -1.19 -6.45
CA ALA A 163 -4.23 -1.87 -5.98
C ALA A 163 -4.60 -3.23 -5.34
N PRO A 164 -4.70 -4.31 -6.14
CA PRO A 164 -5.09 -5.63 -5.64
C PRO A 164 -4.03 -6.23 -4.73
N SER A 165 -4.41 -6.51 -3.48
CA SER A 165 -3.48 -6.99 -2.44
C SER A 165 -3.80 -8.41 -1.93
N ASP A 166 -4.75 -9.08 -2.57
CA ASP A 166 -5.27 -10.40 -2.20
C ASP A 166 -4.29 -11.56 -2.39
N MET A 167 -3.38 -11.49 -3.38
CA MET A 167 -2.47 -12.57 -3.81
C MET A 167 -3.15 -13.81 -4.40
N MET A 168 -4.26 -13.64 -5.12
CA MET A 168 -4.88 -14.72 -5.90
C MET A 168 -4.23 -14.84 -7.28
N ASP A 169 -4.04 -16.05 -7.78
CA ASP A 169 -3.53 -16.28 -9.13
C ASP A 169 -4.55 -15.77 -10.17
N GLY A 170 -4.10 -15.01 -11.18
CA GLY A 170 -4.98 -14.52 -12.25
C GLY A 170 -5.80 -13.27 -11.92
N ARG A 171 -5.66 -12.68 -10.71
CA ARG A 171 -6.48 -11.51 -10.32
C ARG A 171 -6.24 -10.29 -11.18
N ILE A 172 -5.03 -10.07 -11.69
CA ILE A 172 -4.73 -8.87 -12.48
C ILE A 172 -5.52 -8.90 -13.77
N LYS A 173 -5.52 -10.05 -14.44
CA LYS A 173 -6.33 -10.26 -15.64
C LYS A 173 -7.82 -10.09 -15.35
N ALA A 174 -8.33 -10.70 -14.27
CA ALA A 174 -9.74 -10.61 -13.90
C ALA A 174 -10.18 -9.16 -13.62
N LEU A 175 -9.35 -8.39 -12.91
CA LEU A 175 -9.58 -6.97 -12.66
C LEU A 175 -9.54 -6.15 -13.94
N ARG A 176 -8.52 -6.36 -14.78
CA ARG A 176 -8.36 -5.67 -16.06
C ARG A 176 -9.56 -5.90 -16.98
N GLU A 177 -9.95 -7.15 -17.19
CA GLU A 177 -11.13 -7.50 -17.99
C GLU A 177 -12.43 -6.92 -17.39
N GLY A 178 -12.57 -6.91 -16.06
CA GLY A 178 -13.71 -6.32 -15.37
C GLY A 178 -13.81 -4.80 -15.55
N LEU A 179 -12.70 -4.08 -15.37
CA LEU A 179 -12.62 -2.63 -15.57
C LEU A 179 -12.89 -2.24 -17.03
N ASP A 180 -12.23 -2.91 -17.97
CA ASP A 180 -12.35 -2.59 -19.40
C ASP A 180 -13.78 -2.84 -19.92
N LYS A 181 -14.41 -3.93 -19.47
CA LYS A 181 -15.80 -4.26 -19.84
C LYS A 181 -16.80 -3.17 -19.43
N GLU A 182 -16.54 -2.47 -18.33
CA GLU A 182 -17.40 -1.42 -17.79
C GLU A 182 -16.97 -0.01 -18.23
N GLY A 183 -15.98 0.11 -19.13
CA GLY A 183 -15.51 1.38 -19.70
C GLY A 183 -14.52 2.15 -18.83
N TYR A 184 -13.78 1.45 -17.97
CA TYR A 184 -12.74 2.00 -17.09
C TYR A 184 -11.33 1.65 -17.60
N GLU A 185 -11.10 1.69 -18.91
CA GLU A 185 -9.83 1.27 -19.54
C GLU A 185 -8.62 2.12 -19.09
N HIS A 186 -8.88 3.32 -18.59
CA HIS A 186 -7.89 4.28 -18.14
C HIS A 186 -7.48 4.11 -16.67
N ILE A 187 -8.19 3.29 -15.89
CA ILE A 187 -7.88 3.06 -14.48
C ILE A 187 -6.69 2.12 -14.38
N GLY A 188 -5.60 2.59 -13.76
CA GLY A 188 -4.39 1.79 -13.59
C GLY A 188 -4.53 0.69 -12.53
N ILE A 189 -3.75 -0.38 -12.67
CA ILE A 189 -3.62 -1.45 -11.68
C ILE A 189 -2.20 -1.42 -11.10
N MET A 190 -2.10 -1.09 -9.81
CA MET A 190 -0.86 -1.22 -9.03
C MET A 190 -0.88 -2.55 -8.27
N SER A 191 -0.33 -3.58 -8.91
CA SER A 191 -0.36 -4.93 -8.38
C SER A 191 0.55 -5.09 -7.16
N TYR A 192 0.04 -5.70 -6.10
CA TYR A 192 0.87 -6.28 -5.05
C TYR A 192 1.52 -7.58 -5.51
N SER A 193 2.26 -7.54 -6.62
CA SER A 193 2.85 -8.70 -7.30
C SER A 193 3.64 -9.59 -6.37
N VAL A 194 4.42 -8.97 -5.49
CA VAL A 194 5.31 -9.68 -4.58
C VAL A 194 4.95 -9.34 -3.15
N LYS A 195 3.95 -10.05 -2.60
CA LYS A 195 3.49 -9.88 -1.21
C LYS A 195 3.75 -11.14 -0.38
N TYR A 196 4.69 -11.01 0.55
CA TYR A 196 5.14 -12.11 1.41
C TYR A 196 4.22 -12.38 2.60
N ALA A 197 4.22 -13.61 3.11
CA ALA A 197 3.59 -14.02 4.35
C ALA A 197 4.41 -13.50 5.56
N SER A 198 4.43 -12.18 5.74
CA SER A 198 5.33 -11.49 6.66
C SER A 198 4.76 -11.29 8.07
N THR A 199 5.66 -11.29 9.05
CA THR A 199 5.37 -10.95 10.46
C THR A 199 5.33 -9.44 10.71
N PHE A 200 5.79 -8.61 9.75
CA PHE A 200 5.76 -7.14 9.86
C PHE A 200 4.35 -6.54 9.73
N TYR A 201 3.32 -7.33 9.46
CA TYR A 201 1.94 -6.84 9.28
C TYR A 201 1.14 -6.72 10.58
N GLY A 202 1.69 -7.11 11.73
CA GLY A 202 0.99 -7.10 13.02
C GLY A 202 0.25 -5.79 13.32
N PRO A 203 0.93 -4.62 13.29
CA PRO A 203 0.28 -3.34 13.56
C PRO A 203 -0.86 -2.99 12.58
N PHE A 204 -0.71 -3.31 11.28
CA PHE A 204 -1.78 -3.11 10.30
C PHE A 204 -3.01 -3.96 10.59
N ARG A 205 -2.84 -5.21 11.00
CA ARG A 205 -3.97 -6.10 11.29
C ARG A 205 -4.81 -5.59 12.47
N GLU A 206 -4.16 -4.98 13.46
CA GLU A 206 -4.85 -4.26 14.55
C GLU A 206 -5.56 -3.01 14.02
N ALA A 207 -4.91 -2.24 13.15
CA ALA A 207 -5.47 -1.04 12.54
C ALA A 207 -6.73 -1.34 11.69
N ALA A 208 -6.70 -2.39 10.87
CA ALA A 208 -7.75 -2.70 9.89
C ALA A 208 -8.81 -3.69 10.40
N ASN A 209 -8.66 -4.23 11.62
CA ASN A 209 -9.51 -5.30 12.15
C ASN A 209 -9.70 -6.48 11.17
N SER A 210 -8.58 -6.92 10.56
CA SER A 210 -8.55 -7.89 9.44
C SER A 210 -7.68 -9.13 9.73
N ALA A 211 -7.39 -9.40 11.01
CA ALA A 211 -6.73 -10.64 11.39
C ALA A 211 -7.63 -11.84 11.02
N PRO A 212 -7.10 -12.88 10.37
CA PRO A 212 -7.91 -14.05 10.04
C PRO A 212 -8.37 -14.74 11.32
N SER A 213 -9.62 -15.19 11.35
CA SER A 213 -10.21 -15.82 12.54
C SER A 213 -9.63 -17.21 12.83
N PHE A 214 -9.02 -17.84 11.83
CA PHE A 214 -8.27 -19.08 11.94
C PHE A 214 -7.12 -19.14 10.92
N GLY A 215 -6.18 -20.08 11.12
CA GLY A 215 -5.11 -20.34 10.17
C GLY A 215 -4.14 -19.18 9.96
N ASP A 216 -3.55 -19.11 8.78
CA ASP A 216 -2.66 -18.03 8.34
C ASP A 216 -2.88 -17.73 6.84
N ARG A 217 -2.03 -16.87 6.26
CA ARG A 217 -2.11 -16.44 4.86
C ARG A 217 -1.08 -17.12 3.96
N LYS A 218 -0.39 -18.16 4.44
CA LYS A 218 0.76 -18.77 3.73
C LYS A 218 0.39 -19.62 2.52
N THR A 219 -0.89 -19.91 2.33
CA THR A 219 -1.36 -20.66 1.16
C THR A 219 -1.55 -19.77 -0.08
N TYR A 220 -1.29 -18.47 0.03
CA TYR A 220 -1.41 -17.50 -1.07
C TYR A 220 -0.39 -16.35 -0.98
N GLN A 221 -0.01 -15.92 0.23
CA GLN A 221 1.14 -15.00 0.37
C GLN A 221 2.45 -15.78 0.31
N MET A 222 3.45 -15.20 -0.37
CA MET A 222 4.71 -15.87 -0.68
C MET A 222 5.54 -16.22 0.57
N ASP A 223 6.35 -17.28 0.49
CA ASP A 223 7.31 -17.62 1.55
C ASP A 223 8.45 -16.58 1.59
N PRO A 224 8.71 -15.92 2.74
CA PRO A 224 9.86 -15.02 2.93
C PRO A 224 11.23 -15.56 2.51
N ALA A 225 11.38 -16.89 2.42
CA ALA A 225 12.62 -17.54 1.98
C ALA A 225 12.85 -17.48 0.46
N ASN A 226 11.82 -17.17 -0.34
CA ASN A 226 11.87 -17.27 -1.78
C ASN A 226 12.19 -15.92 -2.43
N SER A 227 13.19 -15.90 -3.31
CA SER A 227 13.56 -14.69 -4.08
C SER A 227 13.32 -14.87 -5.59
N ASP A 228 13.48 -16.09 -6.12
CA ASP A 228 13.25 -16.38 -7.54
C ASP A 228 11.75 -16.40 -7.89
N GLU A 229 10.91 -16.86 -6.97
CA GLU A 229 9.44 -16.85 -7.11
C GLU A 229 8.90 -15.44 -7.34
N ALA A 230 9.52 -14.42 -6.75
CA ALA A 230 9.13 -13.02 -6.95
C ALA A 230 9.22 -12.57 -8.42
N LEU A 231 10.15 -13.14 -9.18
CA LEU A 231 10.26 -12.86 -10.61
C LEU A 231 9.14 -13.54 -11.37
N ILE A 232 8.76 -14.77 -11.01
CA ILE A 232 7.64 -15.49 -11.63
C ILE A 232 6.34 -14.72 -11.42
N GLU A 233 6.04 -14.33 -10.18
CA GLU A 233 4.85 -13.54 -9.83
C GLU A 233 4.79 -12.21 -10.59
N SER A 234 5.93 -11.51 -10.64
CA SER A 234 6.04 -10.24 -11.38
C SER A 234 5.83 -10.43 -12.89
N GLU A 235 6.36 -11.51 -13.48
CA GLU A 235 6.18 -11.80 -14.91
C GLU A 235 4.71 -12.08 -15.24
N LEU A 236 4.03 -12.88 -14.42
CA LEU A 236 2.60 -13.17 -14.60
C LEU A 236 1.78 -11.88 -14.57
N ASP A 237 1.99 -11.02 -13.59
CA ASP A 237 1.27 -9.74 -13.49
C ASP A 237 1.53 -8.80 -14.66
N VAL A 238 2.77 -8.74 -15.16
CA VAL A 238 3.11 -7.98 -16.37
C VAL A 238 2.30 -8.50 -17.55
N LEU A 239 2.25 -9.82 -17.74
CA LEU A 239 1.50 -10.46 -18.84
C LEU A 239 -0.01 -10.28 -18.72
N GLU A 240 -0.51 -10.16 -17.49
CA GLU A 240 -1.93 -9.97 -17.19
C GLU A 240 -2.41 -8.51 -17.28
N GLY A 241 -1.49 -7.56 -17.42
CA GLY A 241 -1.81 -6.14 -17.64
C GLY A 241 -1.74 -5.27 -16.40
N ALA A 242 -0.84 -5.57 -15.45
CA ALA A 242 -0.49 -4.64 -14.39
C ALA A 242 0.26 -3.42 -14.96
N ASP A 243 -0.07 -2.23 -14.46
CA ASP A 243 0.60 -0.99 -14.86
C ASP A 243 1.80 -0.68 -13.95
N ILE A 244 1.75 -1.14 -12.70
CA ILE A 244 2.76 -0.95 -11.68
C ILE A 244 2.89 -2.25 -10.89
N LEU A 245 4.12 -2.71 -10.65
CA LEU A 245 4.41 -3.85 -9.78
C LEU A 245 4.73 -3.35 -8.36
N MET A 246 4.56 -4.20 -7.34
CA MET A 246 4.91 -3.83 -5.96
C MET A 246 5.54 -4.97 -5.17
N VAL A 247 6.53 -4.61 -4.34
CA VAL A 247 7.07 -5.49 -3.29
C VAL A 247 6.58 -5.07 -1.90
N LYS A 248 6.07 -6.03 -1.12
CA LYS A 248 5.59 -5.82 0.26
C LYS A 248 5.96 -7.00 1.16
N PRO A 249 6.63 -6.80 2.32
CA PRO A 249 7.21 -5.54 2.85
C PRO A 249 8.37 -4.97 2.05
N ALA A 250 8.90 -3.81 2.43
CA ALA A 250 9.98 -3.15 1.70
C ALA A 250 11.35 -3.29 2.39
N LEU A 251 11.50 -2.85 3.64
CA LEU A 251 12.80 -2.74 4.30
C LEU A 251 13.54 -4.09 4.42
N SER A 252 12.79 -5.17 4.64
CA SER A 252 13.32 -6.52 4.76
C SER A 252 13.50 -7.24 3.41
N TYR A 253 13.15 -6.59 2.29
CA TYR A 253 13.11 -7.18 0.95
C TYR A 253 13.72 -6.23 -0.10
N LEU A 254 14.69 -5.41 0.29
CA LEU A 254 15.37 -4.47 -0.61
C LEU A 254 16.11 -5.19 -1.75
N ASP A 255 16.60 -6.40 -1.51
CA ASP A 255 17.18 -7.29 -2.51
C ASP A 255 16.14 -7.70 -3.56
N VAL A 256 14.92 -8.04 -3.13
CA VAL A 256 13.81 -8.38 -4.03
C VAL A 256 13.37 -7.17 -4.84
N ILE A 257 13.25 -5.99 -4.23
CA ILE A 257 12.97 -4.72 -4.94
C ILE A 257 14.01 -4.49 -6.04
N ARG A 258 15.29 -4.68 -5.73
CA ARG A 258 16.38 -4.54 -6.71
C ARG A 258 16.25 -5.54 -7.85
N ARG A 259 15.98 -6.81 -7.53
CA ARG A 259 15.79 -7.86 -8.54
C ARG A 259 14.62 -7.58 -9.47
N VAL A 260 13.46 -7.22 -8.95
CA VAL A 260 12.28 -6.88 -9.77
C VAL A 260 12.59 -5.69 -10.67
N LYS A 261 13.21 -4.63 -10.12
CA LYS A 261 13.59 -3.44 -10.91
C LYS A 261 14.63 -3.72 -11.99
N ASP A 262 15.49 -4.73 -11.81
CA ASP A 262 16.51 -5.12 -12.80
C ASP A 262 15.95 -5.99 -13.94
N ASN A 263 14.79 -6.63 -13.75
CA ASN A 263 14.24 -7.61 -14.69
C ASN A 263 12.98 -7.13 -15.43
N TYR A 264 12.30 -6.10 -14.93
CA TYR A 264 11.07 -5.57 -15.53
C TYR A 264 11.14 -4.06 -15.72
N ASP A 265 10.60 -3.60 -16.86
CA ASP A 265 10.61 -2.18 -17.24
C ASP A 265 9.42 -1.38 -16.67
N LEU A 266 8.51 -2.03 -15.93
CA LEU A 266 7.38 -1.34 -15.28
C LEU A 266 7.85 -0.50 -14.08
N PRO A 267 7.10 0.57 -13.74
CA PRO A 267 7.26 1.25 -12.47
C PRO A 267 7.14 0.27 -11.30
N LEU A 268 7.97 0.46 -10.28
CA LEU A 268 8.01 -0.39 -9.10
C LEU A 268 7.62 0.40 -7.85
N ALA A 269 6.50 0.01 -7.25
CA ALA A 269 6.12 0.44 -5.92
C ALA A 269 6.77 -0.44 -4.84
N ALA A 270 6.93 0.11 -3.65
CA ALA A 270 7.32 -0.64 -2.47
C ALA A 270 6.56 -0.15 -1.25
N TYR A 271 6.11 -1.06 -0.39
CA TYR A 271 5.37 -0.69 0.82
C TYR A 271 6.28 -0.74 2.04
N ASN A 272 6.61 0.42 2.60
CA ASN A 272 7.15 0.54 3.95
C ASN A 272 6.05 0.29 5.00
N VAL A 273 5.93 -0.98 5.41
CA VAL A 273 4.73 -1.48 6.11
C VAL A 273 4.64 -1.06 7.57
N SER A 274 3.49 -1.36 8.16
CA SER A 274 3.09 -0.96 9.51
C SER A 274 4.10 -1.36 10.60
N GLY A 275 4.68 -2.57 10.53
CA GLY A 275 5.69 -3.03 11.47
C GLY A 275 7.03 -2.32 11.31
N GLU A 276 7.42 -1.96 10.08
CA GLU A 276 8.63 -1.18 9.81
C GLU A 276 8.47 0.25 10.36
N TYR A 277 7.29 0.85 10.16
CA TYR A 277 6.92 2.13 10.74
C TYR A 277 6.98 2.10 12.27
N ALA A 278 6.23 1.19 12.90
CA ALA A 278 6.13 1.12 14.36
C ALA A 278 7.49 0.85 15.01
N MET A 279 8.31 -0.02 14.39
CA MET A 279 9.68 -0.31 14.85
C MET A 279 10.55 0.95 14.87
N LEU A 280 10.58 1.70 13.76
CA LEU A 280 11.41 2.91 13.67
C LEU A 280 10.86 4.06 14.52
N LYS A 281 9.54 4.30 14.48
CA LYS A 281 8.89 5.35 15.29
C LYS A 281 9.13 5.12 16.78
N SER A 282 9.04 3.86 17.24
CA SER A 282 9.35 3.49 18.62
C SER A 282 10.82 3.70 18.96
N ALA A 283 11.75 3.28 18.10
CA ALA A 283 13.19 3.47 18.32
C ALA A 283 13.57 4.97 18.41
N VAL A 284 12.96 5.82 17.57
CA VAL A 284 13.15 7.27 17.61
C VAL A 284 12.56 7.88 18.88
N LYS A 285 11.31 7.53 19.22
CA LYS A 285 10.63 8.03 20.43
C LYS A 285 11.38 7.67 21.72
N ASN A 286 12.04 6.51 21.75
CA ASN A 286 12.86 6.07 22.89
C ASN A 286 14.31 6.58 22.85
N GLY A 287 14.67 7.43 21.88
CA GLY A 287 16.01 8.01 21.75
C GLY A 287 17.10 7.00 21.37
N ILE A 288 16.74 5.82 20.86
CA ILE A 288 17.68 4.80 20.37
C ILE A 288 18.26 5.25 19.02
N LEU A 289 17.42 5.84 18.17
CA LEU A 289 17.77 6.40 16.87
C LEU A 289 17.34 7.86 16.79
N SER A 290 17.98 8.64 15.92
CA SER A 290 17.49 9.96 15.54
C SER A 290 16.46 9.85 14.41
N GLU A 291 15.68 10.92 14.18
CA GLU A 291 14.74 11.02 13.06
C GLU A 291 15.39 10.77 11.70
N GLY A 292 16.70 11.03 11.56
CA GLY A 292 17.46 10.73 10.35
C GLY A 292 17.41 9.24 9.93
N ALA A 293 17.16 8.32 10.87
CA ALA A 293 16.98 6.91 10.56
C ALA A 293 15.71 6.63 9.74
N ILE A 294 14.66 7.45 9.91
CA ILE A 294 13.42 7.36 9.10
C ILE A 294 13.75 7.70 7.65
N TYR A 295 14.39 8.86 7.42
CA TYR A 295 14.83 9.28 6.10
C TYR A 295 15.77 8.26 5.45
N GLU A 296 16.75 7.74 6.21
CA GLU A 296 17.71 6.76 5.71
C GLU A 296 17.04 5.44 5.31
N SER A 297 16.09 4.96 6.11
CA SER A 297 15.31 3.76 5.80
C SER A 297 14.53 3.91 4.50
N VAL A 298 13.78 5.00 4.33
CA VAL A 298 12.98 5.21 3.10
C VAL A 298 13.85 5.51 1.88
N MET A 299 14.97 6.24 2.05
CA MET A 299 15.96 6.43 0.99
C MET A 299 16.57 5.08 0.54
N SER A 300 16.72 4.11 1.46
CA SER A 300 17.22 2.78 1.10
C SER A 300 16.25 2.02 0.17
N ILE A 301 14.94 2.22 0.34
CA ILE A 301 13.88 1.67 -0.52
C ILE A 301 13.96 2.29 -1.92
N LYS A 302 14.06 3.63 -2.01
CA LYS A 302 14.26 4.33 -3.30
C LYS A 302 15.55 3.86 -3.99
N ARG A 303 16.65 3.76 -3.24
CA ARG A 303 17.96 3.30 -3.76
C ARG A 303 17.90 1.86 -4.26
N ALA A 304 17.10 1.00 -3.60
CA ALA A 304 16.91 -0.37 -4.04
C ALA A 304 16.23 -0.46 -5.41
N GLY A 305 15.42 0.55 -5.79
CA GLY A 305 14.85 0.64 -7.13
C GLY A 305 13.38 1.03 -7.17
N ALA A 306 12.74 1.24 -6.02
CA ALA A 306 11.35 1.69 -5.97
C ALA A 306 11.23 3.09 -6.59
N ASP A 307 10.28 3.23 -7.52
CA ASP A 307 9.86 4.51 -8.06
C ASP A 307 8.83 5.17 -7.14
N ILE A 308 7.97 4.35 -6.52
CA ILE A 308 6.84 4.76 -5.69
C ILE A 308 6.96 4.10 -4.31
N ILE A 309 6.67 4.82 -3.23
CA ILE A 309 6.79 4.32 -1.87
C ILE A 309 5.50 4.60 -1.09
N ILE A 310 4.81 3.53 -0.72
CA ILE A 310 3.71 3.63 0.25
C ILE A 310 4.32 3.66 1.65
N THR A 311 4.11 4.74 2.40
CA THR A 311 4.68 4.87 3.75
C THR A 311 3.81 5.71 4.68
N TYR A 312 3.67 5.25 5.92
CA TYR A 312 3.05 6.02 7.00
C TYR A 312 3.90 7.23 7.42
N PHE A 313 5.18 7.26 7.06
CA PHE A 313 6.06 8.41 7.30
C PHE A 313 5.91 9.53 6.25
N ALA A 314 4.96 9.44 5.29
CA ALA A 314 4.92 10.39 4.17
C ALA A 314 4.84 11.85 4.65
N LYS A 315 3.97 12.15 5.63
CA LYS A 315 3.84 13.48 6.23
C LYS A 315 5.10 13.93 6.98
N ASP A 316 5.73 13.01 7.72
CA ASP A 316 7.00 13.27 8.43
C ASP A 316 8.13 13.59 7.45
N LEU A 317 8.26 12.78 6.39
CA LEU A 317 9.29 12.93 5.37
C LEU A 317 9.09 14.18 4.51
N ALA A 318 7.85 14.54 4.17
CA ALA A 318 7.56 15.77 3.46
C ALA A 318 8.03 17.00 4.25
N LYS A 319 7.81 17.02 5.58
CA LYS A 319 8.31 18.06 6.48
C LYS A 319 9.85 18.08 6.50
N MET A 320 10.48 16.91 6.66
CA MET A 320 11.95 16.80 6.65
C MET A 320 12.58 17.28 5.33
N ILE A 321 11.98 16.93 4.18
CA ILE A 321 12.49 17.32 2.85
C ILE A 321 12.41 18.83 2.67
N LYS A 322 11.34 19.47 3.16
CA LYS A 322 11.16 20.93 3.08
C LYS A 322 12.22 21.70 3.88
N ASP A 323 12.73 21.11 4.95
CA ASP A 323 13.74 21.72 5.84
C ASP A 323 15.20 21.51 5.38
N MET A 324 15.44 20.69 4.34
CA MET A 324 16.78 20.30 3.85
C MET A 324 17.39 21.21 2.77
#